data_AF-A0AAV6TX43-F1
#
_entry.id   AF-A0AAV6TX43-F1
#
_cell.length_a   1.000
_cell.length_b   1.000
_cell.length_c   1.000
_cell.angle_alpha   90.00
_cell.angle_beta   90.00
_cell.angle_gamma   90.00
#
_symmetry.space_group_name_H-M   'P 1'
#
loop_
_entity.id
_entity.type
_entity.pdbx_description
1 polymer ?
#
loop_
_entity_poly.entity_id
_entity_poly.type
_entity_poly.pdbx_seq_one_letter_code
_entity_poly.pdbx_strand_id
1 'polypeptide(L)'
;MGVTCDVGTMFYVLPMLLGRTYDMQHSTIGMDVFRPEDIDKAVKESTFNPVVHSEYVVAADSREKSKFLGIQGDLALKVSAGLVSIKGAGEYLRDTSNANQSVEVLIKLSFISMQQELSLDAKPISELEHYDRSQVGTHVVKDLLYGGEVYASVNFVALRAEDKSNIEVEILAGIQKQGAFNMSAQGKLEKLAQNISSRAKVEIKYFATVPLESVPTTIEGLGDLVRKFSAQVENINNKTGVPLCAGLRPLSDFDEKFEFLKNTMLEQAMEEFNDKFVNLREAKSMLRKLVSSLPDNVDDEYMKKILNFSARLSKTLVVFHDVIGNLDLEQGVDQLNPANQAFDENSEVSGFNTYTKELKKIIDENKSKPDPTRPRSTYVRWGKRSCGTKSSNALLVGFMSASVERGNGAGINYLCLPENPETKKMHPSALQTNSMRSIIAGARYSNFSVFHGEGKKVEGKGASCTVCETPMRPTVRVFPAVSACPGDWVQEYVGFIASQKFKANRVEAVCVDEDPDSYDFEGAGTGLKEPVIIPMRKGGDESADSAIPCAVCSK
;
A
#
# COMPACT_ATOMS: atom_id res chain seq x y z
N MET A 1 34.54 -14.58 16.94
CA MET A 1 33.34 -15.13 16.32
C MET A 1 32.25 -15.04 17.36
N GLY A 2 31.21 -14.25 17.08
CA GLY A 2 30.13 -14.02 18.05
C GLY A 2 29.33 -15.31 18.20
N VAL A 3 29.06 -15.73 19.43
CA VAL A 3 28.16 -16.84 19.72
C VAL A 3 26.77 -16.32 19.39
N THR A 4 26.25 -16.64 18.20
CA THR A 4 24.85 -16.37 17.86
C THR A 4 24.11 -17.69 17.67
N CYS A 5 22.81 -17.64 17.40
CA CYS A 5 22.07 -18.81 16.94
C CYS A 5 22.55 -19.20 15.53
N ASP A 6 23.70 -19.85 15.48
CA ASP A 6 24.42 -20.22 14.27
C ASP A 6 24.04 -21.64 13.78
N VAL A 7 24.66 -22.05 12.67
CA VAL A 7 24.45 -23.32 11.97
C VAL A 7 24.47 -24.51 12.95
N GLY A 8 23.35 -25.24 13.04
CA GLY A 8 23.15 -26.38 13.95
C GLY A 8 22.35 -26.06 15.22
N THR A 9 21.90 -24.82 15.40
CA THR A 9 20.97 -24.43 16.46
C THR A 9 19.56 -24.17 15.92
N MET A 10 18.55 -24.49 16.72
CA MET A 10 17.15 -24.20 16.46
C MET A 10 16.68 -23.07 17.40
N PHE A 11 15.75 -22.23 16.94
CA PHE A 11 15.11 -21.27 17.84
C PHE A 11 14.44 -21.99 19.02
N TYR A 12 14.50 -21.36 20.19
CA TYR A 12 13.88 -21.92 21.38
C TYR A 12 12.36 -22.01 21.21
N VAL A 13 11.85 -23.23 21.33
CA VAL A 13 10.42 -23.51 21.42
C VAL A 13 10.11 -23.92 22.86
N LEU A 14 9.10 -23.31 23.47
CA LEU A 14 8.72 -23.64 24.85
C LEU A 14 7.99 -25.01 24.90
N PRO A 15 8.30 -25.92 25.84
CA PRO A 15 9.32 -25.87 26.90
C PRO A 15 10.56 -26.76 26.61
N MET A 16 11.45 -26.35 25.71
CA MET A 16 12.76 -26.99 25.54
C MET A 16 13.58 -26.85 26.83
N LEU A 17 14.25 -27.93 27.23
CA LEU A 17 15.16 -28.02 28.38
C LEU A 17 16.36 -28.88 27.99
N LEU A 18 17.51 -28.65 28.64
CA LEU A 18 18.70 -29.47 28.42
C LEU A 18 18.38 -30.95 28.71
N GLY A 19 18.74 -31.87 27.81
CA GLY A 19 18.45 -33.30 27.95
C GLY A 19 17.00 -33.71 27.59
N ARG A 20 16.13 -32.75 27.23
CA ARG A 20 14.78 -33.04 26.73
C ARG A 20 14.82 -33.38 25.25
N THR A 21 14.00 -34.34 24.83
CA THR A 21 13.94 -34.72 23.43
C THR A 21 13.11 -33.76 22.58
N TYR A 22 13.40 -33.77 21.29
CA TYR A 22 12.74 -33.00 20.26
C TYR A 22 12.49 -33.89 19.05
N ASP A 23 11.25 -33.90 18.57
CA ASP A 23 10.87 -34.60 17.36
C ASP A 23 11.03 -33.66 16.16
N MET A 24 12.10 -33.84 15.38
CA MET A 24 12.32 -33.09 14.14
C MET A 24 11.28 -33.41 13.05
N GLN A 25 10.60 -34.55 13.13
CA GLN A 25 9.61 -34.94 12.12
C GLN A 25 8.39 -34.02 12.18
N HIS A 26 7.86 -33.79 13.38
CA HIS A 26 6.66 -32.97 13.60
C HIS A 26 6.93 -31.63 14.28
N SER A 27 8.19 -31.32 14.59
CA SER A 27 8.63 -30.09 15.26
C SER A 27 7.99 -29.93 16.64
N THR A 28 7.96 -31.02 17.42
CA THR A 28 7.31 -31.09 18.74
C THR A 28 8.32 -31.44 19.84
N ILE A 29 8.02 -31.01 21.06
CA ILE A 29 8.87 -31.24 22.22
C ILE A 29 8.43 -32.56 22.87
N GLY A 30 9.40 -33.42 23.13
CA GLY A 30 9.21 -34.73 23.74
C GLY A 30 9.46 -34.74 25.25
N MET A 31 9.92 -35.88 25.73
CA MET A 31 10.14 -36.15 27.16
C MET A 31 11.61 -36.01 27.57
N ASP A 32 11.86 -36.01 28.87
CA ASP A 32 13.23 -35.96 29.41
C ASP A 32 13.85 -37.37 29.35
N VAL A 33 14.97 -37.50 28.63
CA VAL A 33 15.70 -38.79 28.52
C VAL A 33 17.02 -38.78 29.28
N PHE A 34 17.30 -37.72 30.02
CA PHE A 34 18.42 -37.60 30.95
C PHE A 34 17.88 -37.33 32.35
N ARG A 35 18.45 -37.98 33.38
CA ARG A 35 18.05 -37.70 34.76
C ARG A 35 18.61 -36.33 35.18
N PRO A 36 17.87 -35.53 35.98
CA PRO A 36 18.36 -34.24 36.45
C PRO A 36 19.75 -34.32 37.11
N GLU A 37 20.00 -35.36 37.92
CA GLU A 37 21.30 -35.51 38.60
C GLU A 37 22.45 -35.81 37.65
N ASP A 38 22.17 -36.40 36.48
CA ASP A 38 23.16 -36.69 35.45
C ASP A 38 23.43 -35.45 34.59
N ILE A 39 22.40 -34.63 34.35
CA ILE A 39 22.54 -33.32 33.71
C ILE A 39 23.41 -32.41 34.59
N ASP A 40 23.12 -32.31 35.88
CA ASP A 40 23.84 -31.42 36.81
C ASP A 40 25.35 -31.75 36.89
N LYS A 41 25.72 -33.03 36.73
CA LYS A 41 27.13 -33.47 36.70
C LYS A 41 27.82 -33.23 35.36
N ALA A 42 27.05 -33.20 34.27
CA ALA A 42 27.56 -33.16 32.90
C ALA A 42 27.45 -31.79 32.23
N VAL A 43 26.65 -30.87 32.79
CA VAL A 43 26.46 -29.53 32.24
C VAL A 43 27.69 -28.66 32.46
N LYS A 44 28.09 -27.96 31.41
CA LYS A 44 29.10 -26.91 31.44
C LYS A 44 28.42 -25.58 31.17
N GLU A 45 28.60 -24.64 32.09
CA GLU A 45 28.09 -23.28 31.93
C GLU A 45 29.20 -22.34 31.50
N SER A 46 28.94 -21.56 30.46
CA SER A 46 29.83 -20.51 29.99
C SER A 46 29.10 -19.18 30.09
N THR A 47 29.60 -18.28 30.94
CA THR A 47 29.11 -16.89 31.00
C THR A 47 29.94 -16.02 30.08
N PHE A 48 29.28 -15.18 29.30
CA PHE A 48 29.94 -14.23 28.40
C PHE A 48 29.92 -12.84 29.02
N ASN A 49 30.93 -12.01 28.70
CA ASN A 49 30.87 -10.57 28.91
C ASN A 49 30.25 -9.94 27.65
N PRO A 50 28.92 -9.74 27.59
CA PRO A 50 28.26 -9.59 26.32
C PRO A 50 28.37 -8.15 25.84
N VAL A 51 28.61 -7.99 24.54
CA VAL A 51 28.38 -6.73 23.85
C VAL A 51 27.11 -6.91 23.02
N VAL A 52 26.24 -5.90 23.02
CA VAL A 52 25.05 -5.90 22.16
C VAL A 52 25.51 -5.98 20.71
N HIS A 53 25.16 -7.07 20.02
CA HIS A 53 25.36 -7.22 18.59
C HIS A 53 24.17 -6.61 17.85
N SER A 54 24.42 -5.84 16.80
CA SER A 54 23.37 -5.24 15.97
C SER A 54 23.56 -5.61 14.51
N GLU A 55 22.53 -6.19 13.92
CA GLU A 55 22.44 -6.51 12.50
C GLU A 55 21.22 -5.81 11.89
N TYR A 56 21.23 -5.60 10.58
CA TYR A 56 20.08 -5.03 9.89
C TYR A 56 19.99 -5.52 8.44
N VAL A 57 18.78 -5.51 7.89
CA VAL A 57 18.49 -5.81 6.49
C VAL A 57 17.41 -4.86 5.96
N VAL A 58 17.52 -4.44 4.70
CA VAL A 58 16.39 -3.82 3.99
C VAL A 58 15.53 -4.98 3.51
N ALA A 59 14.36 -5.12 4.10
CA ALA A 59 13.53 -6.30 3.91
C ALA A 59 12.68 -6.15 2.64
N ALA A 60 13.20 -6.61 1.50
CA ALA A 60 12.49 -6.50 0.21
C ALA A 60 11.36 -7.52 0.09
N ASP A 61 11.58 -8.74 0.58
CA ASP A 61 10.62 -9.83 0.52
C ASP A 61 10.62 -10.71 1.78
N SER A 62 9.65 -11.63 1.85
CA SER A 62 9.48 -12.53 3.00
C SER A 62 10.60 -13.56 3.17
N ARG A 63 11.36 -13.86 2.11
CA ARG A 63 12.46 -14.82 2.12
C ARG A 63 13.69 -14.20 2.76
N GLU A 64 14.03 -12.97 2.36
CA GLU A 64 15.09 -12.19 3.02
C GLU A 64 14.79 -11.98 4.50
N LYS A 65 13.53 -11.67 4.84
CA LYS A 65 13.07 -11.57 6.23
C LYS A 65 13.31 -12.87 6.99
N SER A 66 12.78 -13.99 6.51
CA SER A 66 12.90 -15.29 7.19
C SER A 66 14.37 -15.69 7.37
N LYS A 67 15.20 -15.46 6.33
CA LYS A 67 16.63 -15.70 6.39
C LYS A 67 17.34 -14.83 7.42
N PHE A 68 17.06 -13.53 7.46
CA PHE A 68 17.64 -12.60 8.44
C PHE A 68 17.23 -12.95 9.87
N LEU A 69 15.99 -13.40 10.07
CA LEU A 69 15.52 -13.85 11.37
C LEU A 69 16.13 -15.17 11.80
N GLY A 70 16.69 -15.97 10.89
CA GLY A 70 17.21 -17.31 11.16
C GLY A 70 16.13 -18.41 11.29
N ILE A 71 14.86 -18.10 11.01
CA ILE A 71 13.77 -19.08 11.03
C ILE A 71 13.48 -19.50 9.59
N GLN A 72 13.79 -20.75 9.23
CA GLN A 72 13.68 -21.26 7.85
C GLN A 72 12.91 -22.59 7.79
N GLY A 73 12.60 -23.05 6.57
CA GLY A 73 12.00 -24.35 6.32
C GLY A 73 10.64 -24.56 6.98
N ASP A 74 10.46 -25.73 7.57
CA ASP A 74 9.22 -26.14 8.23
C ASP A 74 8.90 -25.29 9.46
N LEU A 75 9.92 -24.88 10.22
CA LEU A 75 9.73 -24.06 11.40
C LEU A 75 9.17 -22.69 11.00
N ALA A 76 9.66 -22.10 9.90
CA ALA A 76 9.13 -20.85 9.38
C ALA A 76 7.65 -20.97 8.98
N LEU A 77 7.27 -22.08 8.34
CA LEU A 77 5.89 -22.38 7.98
C LEU A 77 5.01 -22.53 9.23
N LYS A 78 5.42 -23.35 10.21
CA LYS A 78 4.67 -23.62 11.44
C LYS A 78 4.51 -22.38 12.31
N VAL A 79 5.56 -21.56 12.41
CA VAL A 79 5.51 -20.26 13.11
C VAL A 79 4.58 -19.29 12.38
N SER A 80 4.71 -19.18 11.05
CA SER A 80 3.84 -18.35 10.21
C SER A 80 2.37 -18.75 10.30
N ALA A 81 2.10 -20.05 10.45
CA ALA A 81 0.79 -20.62 10.62
C ALA A 81 0.25 -20.49 12.07
N GLY A 82 1.07 -20.03 13.02
CA GLY A 82 0.70 -19.91 14.42
C GLY A 82 0.60 -21.25 15.16
N LEU A 83 1.15 -22.32 14.59
CA LEU A 83 1.20 -23.66 15.18
C LEU A 83 2.33 -23.80 16.19
N VAL A 84 3.41 -23.02 16.01
CA VAL A 84 4.54 -22.93 16.93
C VAL A 84 4.72 -21.48 17.36
N SER A 85 4.82 -21.26 18.68
CA SER A 85 5.02 -19.93 19.25
C SER A 85 6.48 -19.69 19.60
N ILE A 86 7.12 -18.79 18.85
CA ILE A 86 8.45 -18.25 19.14
C ILE A 86 8.28 -16.75 19.43
N LYS A 87 8.89 -16.27 20.52
CA LYS A 87 8.91 -14.85 20.91
C LYS A 87 9.88 -14.06 20.03
N GLY A 88 9.73 -12.75 19.93
CA GLY A 88 10.64 -11.93 19.13
C GLY A 88 10.52 -12.23 17.63
N ALA A 89 11.49 -12.95 17.05
CA ALA A 89 11.51 -13.28 15.63
C ALA A 89 10.22 -13.95 15.14
N GLY A 90 9.66 -14.88 15.92
CA GLY A 90 8.43 -15.56 15.53
C GLY A 90 7.20 -14.66 15.57
N GLU A 91 7.13 -13.72 16.50
CA GLU A 91 6.07 -12.70 16.54
C GLU A 91 6.16 -11.76 15.34
N TYR A 92 7.39 -11.36 14.97
CA TYR A 92 7.63 -10.60 13.74
C TYR A 92 7.20 -11.39 12.50
N LEU A 93 7.58 -12.66 12.37
CA LEU A 93 7.23 -13.50 11.21
C LEU A 93 5.71 -13.71 11.07
N ARG A 94 4.99 -13.69 12.19
CA ARG A 94 3.52 -13.73 12.22
C ARG A 94 2.87 -12.41 11.81
N ASP A 95 3.58 -11.29 11.91
CA ASP A 95 3.06 -9.97 11.53
C ASP A 95 2.92 -9.85 10.01
N THR A 96 1.67 -9.78 9.53
CA THR A 96 1.35 -9.63 8.10
C THR A 96 1.13 -8.17 7.71
N SER A 97 1.71 -7.24 8.47
CA SER A 97 1.40 -5.82 8.37
C SER A 97 2.10 -5.11 7.21
N ASN A 98 2.37 -5.79 6.10
CA ASN A 98 3.06 -5.17 4.98
C ASN A 98 2.23 -3.99 4.43
N ALA A 99 2.86 -2.82 4.31
CA ALA A 99 2.29 -1.69 3.58
C ALA A 99 2.86 -1.75 2.17
N ASN A 100 2.01 -1.92 1.15
CA ASN A 100 2.42 -1.95 -0.26
C ASN A 100 3.27 -0.71 -0.69
N GLN A 101 3.31 0.33 0.16
CA GLN A 101 3.98 1.62 -0.03
C GLN A 101 5.06 1.93 1.03
N SER A 102 5.54 0.95 1.81
CA SER A 102 6.67 1.15 2.71
C SER A 102 7.97 0.55 2.18
N VAL A 103 9.07 1.12 2.63
CA VAL A 103 10.39 0.48 2.65
C VAL A 103 10.67 0.10 4.10
N GLU A 104 10.91 -1.18 4.35
CA GLU A 104 11.13 -1.68 5.70
C GLU A 104 12.62 -1.95 5.93
N VAL A 105 13.14 -1.43 7.03
CA VAL A 105 14.46 -1.82 7.56
C VAL A 105 14.23 -2.59 8.84
N LEU A 106 14.62 -3.86 8.82
CA LEU A 106 14.54 -4.74 9.97
C LEU A 106 15.90 -4.74 10.69
N ILE A 107 15.89 -4.49 11.99
CA ILE A 107 17.07 -4.41 12.84
C ILE A 107 16.96 -5.52 13.89
N LYS A 108 18.00 -6.32 14.04
CA LYS A 108 18.14 -7.33 15.10
C LYS A 108 19.18 -6.84 16.11
N LEU A 109 18.78 -6.74 17.37
CA LEU A 109 19.67 -6.54 18.51
C LEU A 109 19.75 -7.85 19.27
N SER A 110 20.96 -8.32 19.55
CA SER A 110 21.19 -9.55 20.28
C SER A 110 22.16 -9.30 21.44
N PHE A 111 21.78 -9.75 22.63
CA PHE A 111 22.60 -9.75 23.83
C PHE A 111 22.66 -11.17 24.37
N ILE A 112 23.84 -11.77 24.38
CA ILE A 112 24.05 -13.18 24.75
C ILE A 112 24.81 -13.26 26.06
N SER A 113 24.15 -13.72 27.12
CA SER A 113 24.68 -13.69 28.48
C SER A 113 25.43 -14.98 28.85
N MET A 114 24.90 -16.13 28.42
CA MET A 114 25.30 -17.43 28.95
C MET A 114 24.94 -18.56 27.98
N GLN A 115 25.70 -19.65 28.04
CA GLN A 115 25.39 -20.91 27.38
C GLN A 115 25.50 -22.06 28.38
N GLN A 116 24.55 -22.99 28.32
CA GLN A 116 24.62 -24.30 28.98
C GLN A 116 24.84 -25.36 27.92
N GLU A 117 25.81 -26.23 28.10
CA GLU A 117 26.08 -27.34 27.18
C GLU A 117 26.23 -28.65 27.95
N LEU A 118 25.56 -29.69 27.50
CA LEU A 118 25.67 -31.03 28.03
C LEU A 118 26.94 -31.69 27.47
N SER A 119 27.76 -32.28 28.34
CA SER A 119 28.96 -33.02 27.91
C SER A 119 28.62 -34.11 26.89
N LEU A 120 29.46 -34.28 25.86
CA LEU A 120 29.29 -35.32 24.83
C LEU A 120 29.26 -36.74 25.41
N ASP A 121 29.91 -36.94 26.57
CA ASP A 121 29.97 -38.22 27.28
C ASP A 121 28.72 -38.52 28.13
N ALA A 122 27.79 -37.55 28.26
CA ALA A 122 26.55 -37.75 28.98
C ALA A 122 25.72 -38.85 28.29
N LYS A 123 25.18 -39.77 29.08
CA LYS A 123 24.36 -40.87 28.57
C LYS A 123 22.89 -40.68 28.96
N PRO A 124 21.95 -41.01 28.07
CA PRO A 124 20.54 -41.02 28.41
C PRO A 124 20.24 -42.16 29.38
N ILE A 125 19.00 -42.18 29.90
CA ILE A 125 18.48 -43.28 30.71
C ILE A 125 18.59 -44.62 29.96
N SER A 126 18.91 -45.69 30.69
CA SER A 126 19.00 -47.06 30.14
C SER A 126 17.73 -47.50 29.42
N GLU A 127 16.58 -47.03 29.90
CA GLU A 127 15.25 -47.36 29.42
C GLU A 127 14.97 -46.79 28.02
N LEU A 128 15.82 -45.91 27.48
CA LEU A 128 15.70 -45.37 26.12
C LEU A 128 15.59 -46.49 25.06
N GLU A 129 16.24 -47.63 25.30
CA GLU A 129 16.18 -48.82 24.44
C GLU A 129 14.76 -49.38 24.27
N HIS A 130 13.86 -49.14 25.24
CA HIS A 130 12.47 -49.60 25.21
C HIS A 130 11.49 -48.60 24.57
N TYR A 131 11.92 -47.36 24.29
CA TYR A 131 11.08 -46.35 23.66
C TYR A 131 11.16 -46.40 22.15
N ASP A 132 10.04 -46.14 21.50
CA ASP A 132 9.96 -45.95 20.06
C ASP A 132 10.14 -44.48 19.69
N ARG A 133 10.53 -44.23 18.44
CA ARG A 133 10.72 -42.90 17.88
C ARG A 133 9.46 -42.02 17.98
N SER A 134 8.27 -42.60 17.91
CA SER A 134 6.99 -41.87 18.08
C SER A 134 6.76 -41.36 19.50
N GLN A 135 7.47 -41.89 20.50
CA GLN A 135 7.33 -41.49 21.90
C GLN A 135 8.36 -40.44 22.30
N VAL A 136 9.60 -40.56 21.80
CA VAL A 136 10.72 -39.71 22.21
C VAL A 136 11.21 -38.77 21.12
N GLY A 137 10.80 -38.92 19.86
CA GLY A 137 11.31 -38.12 18.75
C GLY A 137 12.68 -38.58 18.28
N THR A 138 13.46 -37.65 17.72
CA THR A 138 14.70 -37.98 16.96
C THR A 138 15.94 -37.28 17.49
N HIS A 139 15.79 -36.22 18.27
CA HIS A 139 16.89 -35.41 18.77
C HIS A 139 16.75 -35.17 20.27
N VAL A 140 17.84 -34.76 20.90
CA VAL A 140 17.87 -34.25 22.26
C VAL A 140 18.51 -32.87 22.30
N VAL A 141 17.97 -31.99 23.14
CA VAL A 141 18.55 -30.66 23.39
C VAL A 141 19.89 -30.85 24.10
N LYS A 142 20.97 -30.51 23.41
CA LYS A 142 22.35 -30.67 23.90
C LYS A 142 22.93 -29.38 24.47
N ASP A 143 22.41 -28.23 24.07
CA ASP A 143 22.82 -26.94 24.60
C ASP A 143 21.68 -25.93 24.52
N LEU A 144 21.75 -24.92 25.38
CA LEU A 144 20.84 -23.78 25.42
C LEU A 144 21.64 -22.48 25.49
N LEU A 145 21.33 -21.57 24.59
CA LEU A 145 21.90 -20.22 24.56
C LEU A 145 20.90 -19.23 25.18
N TYR A 146 21.37 -18.45 26.14
CA TYR A 146 20.56 -17.50 26.92
C TYR A 146 20.94 -16.05 26.62
N GLY A 147 19.95 -15.18 26.74
CA GLY A 147 20.14 -13.75 26.54
C GLY A 147 18.83 -13.01 26.30
N GLY A 148 18.89 -12.00 25.44
CA GLY A 148 17.72 -11.25 24.99
C GLY A 148 17.92 -10.77 23.55
N GLU A 149 16.84 -10.76 22.80
CA GLU A 149 16.82 -10.23 21.43
C GLU A 149 15.66 -9.27 21.23
N VAL A 150 15.90 -8.23 20.41
CA VAL A 150 14.88 -7.30 19.92
C VAL A 150 14.96 -7.23 18.41
N TYR A 151 13.79 -7.32 17.78
CA TYR A 151 13.59 -7.12 16.37
C TYR A 151 12.79 -5.83 16.19
N ALA A 152 13.44 -4.80 15.66
CA ALA A 152 12.81 -3.52 15.36
C ALA A 152 12.56 -3.41 13.86
N SER A 153 11.29 -3.30 13.48
CA SER A 153 10.84 -3.06 12.10
C SER A 153 10.61 -1.56 11.92
N VAL A 154 11.53 -0.89 11.23
CA VAL A 154 11.45 0.54 10.90
C VAL A 154 10.86 0.68 9.50
N ASN A 155 9.59 1.09 9.43
CA ASN A 155 8.86 1.27 8.19
C ASN A 155 8.86 2.73 7.76
N PHE A 156 9.44 3.00 6.59
CA PHE A 156 9.35 4.29 5.92
C PHE A 156 8.17 4.25 4.95
N VAL A 157 7.00 4.71 5.41
CA VAL A 157 5.75 4.67 4.63
C VAL A 157 5.69 5.92 3.75
N ALA A 158 5.73 5.73 2.44
CA ALA A 158 5.69 6.82 1.48
C ALA A 158 4.34 7.57 1.57
N LEU A 159 4.41 8.91 1.57
CA LEU A 159 3.23 9.78 1.54
C LEU A 159 2.55 9.76 0.17
N ARG A 160 3.33 9.48 -0.89
CA ARG A 160 2.86 9.31 -2.28
C ARG A 160 3.47 8.04 -2.86
N ALA A 161 2.71 7.33 -3.68
CA ALA A 161 3.16 6.07 -4.28
C ALA A 161 4.45 6.23 -5.12
N GLU A 162 4.60 7.36 -5.79
CA GLU A 162 5.73 7.69 -6.67
C GLU A 162 7.04 7.89 -5.89
N ASP A 163 6.96 8.28 -4.61
CA ASP A 163 8.15 8.55 -3.78
C ASP A 163 8.84 7.26 -3.30
N LYS A 164 8.18 6.11 -3.39
CA LYS A 164 8.66 4.83 -2.83
C LYS A 164 10.06 4.47 -3.32
N SER A 165 10.28 4.47 -4.64
CA SER A 165 11.58 4.09 -5.22
C SER A 165 12.69 5.07 -4.82
N ASN A 166 12.38 6.37 -4.70
CA ASN A 166 13.35 7.37 -4.27
C ASN A 166 13.70 7.20 -2.78
N ILE A 167 12.72 6.88 -1.94
CA ILE A 167 12.92 6.58 -0.52
C ILE A 167 13.82 5.34 -0.37
N GLU A 168 13.57 4.28 -1.13
CA GLU A 168 14.35 3.03 -1.11
C GLU A 168 15.82 3.28 -1.46
N VAL A 169 16.08 4.01 -2.55
CA VAL A 169 17.44 4.38 -2.97
C VAL A 169 18.18 5.16 -1.89
N GLU A 170 17.48 6.07 -1.20
CA GLU A 170 18.09 6.90 -0.17
C GLU A 170 18.40 6.10 1.10
N ILE A 171 17.53 5.17 1.49
CA ILE A 171 17.77 4.24 2.61
C ILE A 171 19.00 3.36 2.31
N LEU A 172 19.05 2.77 1.11
CA LEU A 172 20.18 1.94 0.68
C LEU A 172 21.49 2.74 0.65
N ALA A 173 21.46 3.99 0.19
CA ALA A 173 22.62 4.88 0.20
C ALA A 173 23.06 5.24 1.63
N GLY A 174 22.12 5.50 2.54
CA GLY A 174 22.38 5.75 3.96
C GLY A 174 23.03 4.56 4.65
N ILE A 175 22.59 3.34 4.31
CA ILE A 175 23.19 2.09 4.77
C ILE A 175 24.64 1.96 4.26
N GLN A 176 24.83 1.98 2.95
CA GLN A 176 26.13 1.66 2.33
C GLN A 176 27.21 2.70 2.64
N LYS A 177 26.86 3.99 2.58
CA LYS A 177 27.85 5.08 2.70
C LYS A 177 28.05 5.53 4.13
N GLN A 178 27.00 5.48 4.95
CA GLN A 178 27.01 6.11 6.26
C GLN A 178 26.97 5.08 7.40
N GLY A 179 26.62 3.82 7.15
CA GLY A 179 26.37 2.85 8.21
C GLY A 179 25.25 3.34 9.14
N ALA A 180 24.21 3.97 8.58
CA ALA A 180 23.19 4.68 9.35
C ALA A 180 22.48 3.78 10.39
N PHE A 181 22.39 2.48 10.12
CA PHE A 181 21.76 1.50 10.99
C PHE A 181 22.75 0.69 11.85
N ASN A 182 24.04 1.06 11.83
CA ASN A 182 24.97 0.61 12.86
C ASN A 182 24.60 1.37 14.14
N MET A 183 24.26 0.65 15.21
CA MET A 183 23.72 1.27 16.43
C MET A 183 24.70 2.18 17.18
N SER A 184 25.98 2.12 16.86
CA SER A 184 26.99 3.11 17.29
C SER A 184 26.84 4.49 16.61
N ALA A 185 25.95 4.62 15.62
CA ALA A 185 25.81 5.78 14.75
C ALA A 185 24.38 6.35 14.69
N GLN A 186 23.65 6.34 15.82
CA GLN A 186 22.26 6.84 15.94
C GLN A 186 22.00 8.17 15.19
N GLY A 187 22.89 9.17 15.34
CA GLY A 187 22.72 10.47 14.69
C GLY A 187 22.72 10.44 13.15
N LYS A 188 23.19 9.35 12.53
CA LYS A 188 23.13 9.15 11.07
C LYS A 188 21.75 8.63 10.64
N LEU A 189 21.12 7.76 11.44
CA LEU A 189 19.74 7.33 11.20
C LEU A 189 18.76 8.49 11.33
N GLU A 190 18.98 9.36 12.32
CA GLU A 190 18.17 10.58 12.50
C GLU A 190 18.29 11.52 11.31
N LYS A 191 19.50 11.75 10.79
CA LYS A 191 19.73 12.52 9.56
C LYS A 191 19.05 11.91 8.35
N LEU A 192 19.13 10.58 8.20
CA LEU A 192 18.45 9.86 7.12
C LEU A 192 16.93 10.06 7.21
N ALA A 193 16.34 9.85 8.39
CA ALA A 193 14.92 10.06 8.64
C ALA A 193 14.49 11.52 8.39
N GLN A 194 15.34 12.49 8.75
CA GLN A 194 15.08 13.91 8.50
C GLN A 194 15.06 14.23 7.01
N ASN A 195 16.01 13.71 6.22
CA ASN A 195 16.11 13.95 4.77
C ASN A 195 14.88 13.45 3.99
N ILE A 196 14.24 12.38 4.48
CA ILE A 196 13.05 11.77 3.85
C ILE A 196 11.74 12.17 4.51
N SER A 197 11.76 12.98 5.58
CA SER A 197 10.56 13.37 6.36
C SER A 197 9.48 14.09 5.55
N SER A 198 9.85 14.77 4.46
CA SER A 198 8.90 15.43 3.54
C SER A 198 8.19 14.46 2.59
N ARG A 199 8.67 13.22 2.47
CA ARG A 199 8.18 12.18 1.54
C ARG A 199 7.68 10.92 2.23
N ALA A 200 8.11 10.67 3.47
CA ALA A 200 7.76 9.46 4.21
C ALA A 200 7.44 9.77 5.67
N LYS A 201 6.50 9.02 6.25
CA LYS A 201 6.34 8.89 7.71
C LYS A 201 7.10 7.66 8.20
N VAL A 202 7.61 7.71 9.42
CA VAL A 202 8.29 6.58 10.06
C VAL A 202 7.32 5.89 11.02
N GLU A 203 7.17 4.58 10.89
CA GLU A 203 6.44 3.72 11.82
C GLU A 203 7.37 2.63 12.33
N ILE A 204 7.49 2.47 13.65
CA ILE A 204 8.39 1.48 14.26
C ILE A 204 7.59 0.45 15.03
N LYS A 205 7.91 -0.84 14.82
CA LYS A 205 7.37 -1.96 15.58
C LYS A 205 8.48 -2.73 16.24
N TYR A 206 8.19 -3.30 17.41
CA TYR A 206 9.16 -4.03 18.21
C TYR A 206 8.61 -5.40 18.54
N PHE A 207 9.49 -6.39 18.45
CA PHE A 207 9.23 -7.76 18.83
C PHE A 207 10.42 -8.22 19.65
N ALA A 208 10.21 -8.60 20.91
CA ALA A 208 11.30 -8.84 21.84
C ALA A 208 11.11 -10.17 22.58
N THR A 209 12.22 -10.83 22.90
CA THR A 209 12.19 -12.05 23.71
C THR A 209 12.05 -11.76 25.21
N VAL A 210 12.40 -10.53 25.61
CA VAL A 210 12.29 -9.99 26.95
C VAL A 210 11.33 -8.80 27.00
N PRO A 211 10.65 -8.52 28.14
CA PRO A 211 9.83 -7.33 28.28
C PRO A 211 10.65 -6.05 28.11
N LEU A 212 10.16 -5.12 27.28
CA LEU A 212 10.77 -3.82 27.10
C LEU A 212 10.17 -2.81 28.09
N GLU A 213 11.03 -1.99 28.73
CA GLU A 213 10.57 -0.92 29.64
C GLU A 213 9.71 0.14 28.92
N SER A 214 10.02 0.41 27.66
CA SER A 214 9.25 1.30 26.80
C SER A 214 9.35 0.82 25.35
N VAL A 215 8.32 1.14 24.55
CA VAL A 215 8.24 0.83 23.13
C VAL A 215 8.26 2.15 22.35
N PRO A 216 9.44 2.70 22.08
CA PRO A 216 9.56 4.05 21.52
C PRO A 216 9.06 4.09 20.08
N THR A 217 8.31 5.12 19.70
CA THR A 217 7.80 5.27 18.31
C THR A 217 8.67 6.18 17.45
N THR A 218 9.86 6.56 17.94
CA THR A 218 10.77 7.49 17.28
C THR A 218 12.16 6.87 17.12
N ILE A 219 12.93 7.37 16.15
CA ILE A 219 14.32 6.96 15.92
C ILE A 219 15.19 7.26 17.15
N GLU A 220 14.96 8.40 17.81
CA GLU A 220 15.68 8.77 19.03
C GLU A 220 15.44 7.74 20.14
N GLY A 221 14.19 7.36 20.35
CA GLY A 221 13.82 6.36 21.34
C GLY A 221 14.33 4.96 20.99
N LEU A 222 14.40 4.58 19.71
CA LEU A 222 15.08 3.36 19.27
C LEU A 222 16.54 3.35 19.73
N GLY A 223 17.25 4.46 19.60
CA GLY A 223 18.63 4.60 20.07
C GLY A 223 18.77 4.51 21.60
N ASP A 224 17.81 5.07 22.34
CA ASP A 224 17.73 4.88 23.80
C ASP A 224 17.51 3.43 24.20
N LEU A 225 16.62 2.73 23.49
CA LEU A 225 16.36 1.31 23.74
C LEU A 225 17.65 0.50 23.59
N VAL A 226 18.40 0.72 22.51
CA VAL A 226 19.66 0.00 22.27
C VAL A 226 20.66 0.23 23.41
N ARG A 227 20.81 1.46 23.90
CA ARG A 227 21.70 1.78 25.01
C ARG A 227 21.33 1.07 26.31
N LYS A 228 20.03 0.91 26.56
CA LYS A 228 19.50 0.36 27.82
C LYS A 228 19.25 -1.15 27.75
N PHE A 229 19.29 -1.74 26.56
CA PHE A 229 18.84 -3.12 26.34
C PHE A 229 19.64 -4.14 27.16
N SER A 230 20.97 -3.98 27.27
CA SER A 230 21.80 -4.88 28.09
C SER A 230 21.35 -4.91 29.55
N ALA A 231 21.12 -3.74 30.16
CA ALA A 231 20.64 -3.63 31.53
C ALA A 231 19.25 -4.26 31.72
N GLN A 232 18.37 -4.17 30.72
CA GLN A 232 17.05 -4.82 30.75
C GLN A 232 17.17 -6.35 30.75
N VAL A 233 18.07 -6.92 29.94
CA VAL A 233 18.30 -8.37 29.93
C VAL A 233 18.94 -8.82 31.25
N GLU A 234 19.88 -8.05 31.80
CA GLU A 234 20.51 -8.34 33.09
C GLU A 234 19.53 -8.35 34.27
N ASN A 235 18.40 -7.65 34.17
CA ASN A 235 17.35 -7.66 35.19
C ASN A 235 16.49 -8.94 35.18
N ILE A 236 16.74 -9.89 34.25
CA ILE A 236 15.93 -11.10 34.06
C ILE A 236 16.74 -12.34 34.45
N ASN A 237 16.08 -13.27 35.17
CA ASN A 237 16.60 -14.59 35.54
C ASN A 237 18.06 -14.55 36.05
N ASN A 238 18.33 -13.76 37.09
CA ASN A 238 19.67 -13.62 37.68
C ASN A 238 20.74 -13.25 36.64
N LYS A 239 20.43 -12.30 35.74
CA LYS A 239 21.29 -11.78 34.66
C LYS A 239 21.48 -12.69 33.45
N THR A 240 20.81 -13.83 33.41
CA THR A 240 20.89 -14.75 32.26
C THR A 240 19.94 -14.36 31.12
N GLY A 241 18.88 -13.59 31.38
CA GLY A 241 17.85 -13.35 30.35
C GLY A 241 16.98 -14.58 30.11
N VAL A 242 16.59 -14.85 28.87
CA VAL A 242 15.73 -15.98 28.48
C VAL A 242 16.45 -16.91 27.51
N PRO A 243 16.04 -18.19 27.41
CA PRO A 243 16.51 -19.06 26.34
C PRO A 243 16.16 -18.46 24.97
N LEU A 244 17.15 -18.38 24.08
CA LEU A 244 17.01 -17.87 22.72
C LEU A 244 17.00 -19.01 21.71
N CYS A 245 17.96 -19.93 21.83
CA CYS A 245 18.17 -21.03 20.91
C CYS A 245 18.63 -22.29 21.64
N ALA A 246 18.40 -23.42 20.99
CA ALA A 246 18.75 -24.75 21.47
C ALA A 246 19.58 -25.48 20.41
N GLY A 247 20.74 -26.01 20.78
CA GLY A 247 21.44 -26.98 19.96
C GLY A 247 20.80 -28.36 20.12
N LEU A 248 20.71 -29.09 19.01
CA LEU A 248 20.15 -30.44 18.97
C LEU A 248 21.24 -31.46 18.67
N ARG A 249 21.18 -32.62 19.33
CA ARG A 249 21.98 -33.81 19.03
C ARG A 249 21.06 -34.92 18.55
N PRO A 250 21.36 -35.60 17.43
CA PRO A 250 20.59 -36.77 17.02
C PRO A 250 20.60 -37.86 18.10
N LEU A 251 19.44 -38.46 18.37
CA LEU A 251 19.34 -39.62 19.25
C LEU A 251 19.98 -40.87 18.61
N SER A 252 20.15 -40.87 17.29
CA SER A 252 20.89 -41.90 16.55
C SER A 252 22.36 -42.03 16.97
N ASP A 253 22.93 -41.01 17.61
CA ASP A 253 24.26 -41.09 18.23
C ASP A 253 24.30 -42.10 19.40
N PHE A 254 23.14 -42.43 19.99
CA PHE A 254 23.01 -43.39 21.09
C PHE A 254 22.41 -44.72 20.62
N ASP A 255 21.44 -44.68 19.71
CA ASP A 255 20.78 -45.87 19.14
C ASP A 255 20.26 -45.55 17.73
N GLU A 256 20.77 -46.26 16.72
CA GLU A 256 20.47 -46.06 15.29
C GLU A 256 18.96 -46.10 14.97
N LYS A 257 18.12 -46.75 15.79
CA LYS A 257 16.66 -46.78 15.57
C LYS A 257 15.99 -45.40 15.55
N PHE A 258 16.65 -44.38 16.10
CA PHE A 258 16.18 -43.00 16.10
C PHE A 258 16.69 -42.17 14.92
N GLU A 259 17.31 -42.80 13.91
CA GLU A 259 17.79 -42.12 12.71
C GLU A 259 16.69 -41.25 12.08
N PHE A 260 17.10 -40.06 11.66
CA PHE A 260 16.25 -39.07 11.02
C PHE A 260 16.92 -38.58 9.74
N LEU A 261 16.23 -38.79 8.60
CA LEU A 261 16.76 -38.42 7.28
C LEU A 261 15.82 -37.44 6.60
N LYS A 262 16.19 -36.16 6.66
CA LYS A 262 15.42 -35.10 6.01
C LYS A 262 15.37 -35.30 4.49
N ASN A 263 14.17 -35.18 3.93
CA ASN A 263 13.97 -35.23 2.49
C ASN A 263 14.39 -33.89 1.85
N THR A 264 15.51 -33.91 1.13
CA THR A 264 16.08 -32.70 0.50
C THR A 264 15.21 -32.13 -0.64
N MET A 265 14.44 -32.99 -1.34
CA MET A 265 13.50 -32.52 -2.37
C MET A 265 12.31 -31.78 -1.74
N LEU A 266 11.84 -32.24 -0.57
CA LEU A 266 10.81 -31.54 0.19
C LEU A 266 11.29 -30.16 0.63
N GLU A 267 12.53 -30.02 1.07
CA GLU A 267 13.10 -28.74 1.50
C GLU A 267 13.02 -27.66 0.42
N GLN A 268 13.42 -27.99 -0.80
CA GLN A 268 13.30 -27.05 -1.92
C GLN A 268 11.84 -26.74 -2.26
N ALA A 269 10.95 -27.75 -2.26
CA ALA A 269 9.53 -27.55 -2.53
C ALA A 269 8.84 -26.69 -1.46
N MET A 270 9.28 -26.78 -0.20
CA MET A 270 8.76 -25.98 0.92
C MET A 270 9.05 -24.49 0.75
N GLU A 271 10.12 -24.11 0.04
CA GLU A 271 10.37 -22.68 -0.23
C GLU A 271 9.28 -22.08 -1.12
N GLU A 272 8.96 -22.74 -2.23
CA GLU A 272 7.88 -22.31 -3.13
C GLU A 272 6.52 -22.37 -2.44
N PHE A 273 6.30 -23.40 -1.62
CA PHE A 273 5.12 -23.55 -0.80
C PHE A 273 4.95 -22.39 0.20
N ASN A 274 6.04 -21.97 0.84
CA ASN A 274 6.06 -20.84 1.75
C ASN A 274 5.71 -19.53 1.03
N ASP A 275 6.21 -19.31 -0.20
CA ASP A 275 5.87 -18.12 -1.00
C ASP A 275 4.36 -18.05 -1.30
N LYS A 276 3.72 -19.18 -1.62
CA LYS A 276 2.25 -19.27 -1.77
C LYS A 276 1.53 -18.95 -0.47
N PHE A 277 1.99 -19.52 0.66
CA PHE A 277 1.37 -19.30 1.96
C PHE A 277 1.48 -17.84 2.42
N VAL A 278 2.64 -17.21 2.22
CA VAL A 278 2.85 -15.78 2.46
C VAL A 278 1.88 -14.95 1.62
N ASN A 279 1.70 -15.27 0.33
CA ASN A 279 0.75 -14.55 -0.52
C ASN A 279 -0.69 -14.61 0.02
N LEU A 280 -1.14 -15.78 0.48
CA LEU A 280 -2.48 -15.93 1.08
C LEU A 280 -2.61 -15.09 2.36
N ARG A 281 -1.59 -15.11 3.23
CA ARG A 281 -1.55 -14.33 4.47
C ARG A 281 -1.58 -12.82 4.20
N GLU A 282 -0.82 -12.35 3.21
CA GLU A 282 -0.84 -10.95 2.77
C GLU A 282 -2.20 -10.56 2.18
N ALA A 283 -2.81 -11.42 1.36
CA ALA A 283 -4.14 -11.18 0.82
C ALA A 283 -5.20 -11.10 1.93
N LYS A 284 -5.10 -11.94 2.97
CA LYS A 284 -5.98 -11.88 4.16
C LYS A 284 -5.81 -10.57 4.92
N SER A 285 -4.58 -10.12 5.10
CA SER A 285 -4.25 -8.83 5.72
C SER A 285 -4.84 -7.65 4.92
N MET A 286 -4.64 -7.66 3.60
CA MET A 286 -5.21 -6.67 2.68
C MET A 286 -6.75 -6.66 2.72
N LEU A 287 -7.38 -7.83 2.71
CA LEU A 287 -8.82 -7.97 2.78
C LEU A 287 -9.37 -7.41 4.10
N ARG A 288 -8.72 -7.70 5.24
CA ARG A 288 -9.09 -7.14 6.54
C ARG A 288 -9.02 -5.61 6.52
N LYS A 289 -7.92 -5.04 6.01
CA LYS A 289 -7.77 -3.58 5.87
C LYS A 289 -8.86 -2.97 4.98
N LEU A 290 -9.16 -3.61 3.84
CA LEU A 290 -10.25 -3.19 2.95
C LEU A 290 -11.58 -3.17 3.69
N VAL A 291 -11.99 -4.30 4.28
CA VAL A 291 -13.26 -4.44 4.99
C VAL A 291 -13.40 -3.42 6.11
N SER A 292 -12.34 -3.18 6.89
CA SER A 292 -12.34 -2.16 7.95
C SER A 292 -12.40 -0.71 7.46
N SER A 293 -12.17 -0.47 6.17
CA SER A 293 -12.21 0.85 5.54
C SER A 293 -13.44 1.09 4.67
N LEU A 294 -14.31 0.09 4.52
CA LEU A 294 -15.52 0.23 3.71
C LEU A 294 -16.51 1.20 4.35
N PRO A 295 -17.21 2.03 3.55
CA PRO A 295 -18.29 2.89 4.05
C PRO A 295 -19.53 2.07 4.38
N ASP A 296 -20.49 2.65 5.10
CA ASP A 296 -21.74 1.96 5.49
C ASP A 296 -22.63 1.57 4.29
N ASN A 297 -22.51 2.26 3.16
CA ASN A 297 -23.32 2.02 1.96
C ASN A 297 -22.45 1.57 0.78
N VAL A 298 -22.12 0.28 0.77
CA VAL A 298 -21.32 -0.35 -0.28
C VAL A 298 -22.24 -0.98 -1.34
N ASP A 299 -21.90 -0.80 -2.61
CA ASP A 299 -22.54 -1.46 -3.75
C ASP A 299 -22.64 -3.00 -3.55
N ASP A 300 -23.85 -3.56 -3.69
CA ASP A 300 -24.12 -4.99 -3.45
C ASP A 300 -23.27 -5.90 -4.35
N GLU A 301 -23.06 -5.49 -5.60
CA GLU A 301 -22.24 -6.23 -6.56
C GLU A 301 -20.77 -6.27 -6.09
N TYR A 302 -20.25 -5.13 -5.63
CA TYR A 302 -18.91 -5.05 -5.07
C TYR A 302 -18.76 -5.88 -3.79
N MET A 303 -19.73 -5.82 -2.89
CA MET A 303 -19.75 -6.64 -1.68
C MET A 303 -19.78 -8.14 -2.00
N LYS A 304 -20.56 -8.56 -3.00
CA LYS A 304 -20.60 -9.96 -3.43
C LYS A 304 -19.24 -10.44 -3.94
N LYS A 305 -18.50 -9.60 -4.70
CA LYS A 305 -17.13 -9.91 -5.15
C LYS A 305 -16.18 -10.09 -3.95
N ILE A 306 -16.23 -9.19 -2.97
CA ILE A 306 -15.42 -9.26 -1.74
C ILE A 306 -15.72 -10.55 -0.96
N LEU A 307 -16.99 -10.90 -0.78
CA LEU A 307 -17.40 -12.10 -0.05
C LEU A 307 -16.99 -13.38 -0.78
N ASN A 308 -17.14 -13.44 -2.11
CA ASN A 308 -16.69 -14.59 -2.90
C ASN A 308 -15.17 -14.80 -2.79
N PHE A 309 -14.39 -13.73 -2.95
CA PHE A 309 -12.95 -13.75 -2.76
C PHE A 309 -12.57 -14.20 -1.34
N SER A 310 -13.23 -13.64 -0.32
CA SER A 310 -13.01 -13.99 1.08
C SER A 310 -13.26 -15.47 1.38
N ALA A 311 -14.33 -16.05 0.80
CA ALA A 311 -14.66 -17.45 0.97
C ALA A 311 -13.60 -18.36 0.33
N ARG A 312 -13.18 -18.08 -0.91
CA ARG A 312 -12.11 -18.82 -1.60
C ARG A 312 -10.78 -18.73 -0.84
N LEU A 313 -10.36 -17.52 -0.46
CA LEU A 313 -9.15 -17.30 0.31
C LEU A 313 -9.15 -18.07 1.64
N SER A 314 -10.28 -18.06 2.36
CA SER A 314 -10.42 -18.76 3.64
C SER A 314 -10.36 -20.28 3.46
N LYS A 315 -11.03 -20.81 2.43
CA LYS A 315 -11.00 -22.24 2.08
C LYS A 315 -9.56 -22.69 1.78
N THR A 316 -8.83 -21.94 0.96
CA THR A 316 -7.42 -22.25 0.64
C THR A 316 -6.53 -22.20 1.87
N LEU A 317 -6.65 -21.15 2.71
CA LEU A 317 -5.87 -21.03 3.94
C LEU A 317 -6.06 -22.21 4.90
N VAL A 318 -7.29 -22.73 5.04
CA VAL A 318 -7.56 -23.90 5.89
C VAL A 318 -6.77 -25.12 5.42
N VAL A 319 -6.73 -25.38 4.11
CA VAL A 319 -5.95 -26.51 3.55
C VAL A 319 -4.45 -26.31 3.78
N PHE A 320 -3.94 -25.09 3.62
CA PHE A 320 -2.53 -24.79 3.95
C PHE A 320 -2.22 -25.03 5.43
N HIS A 321 -3.09 -24.58 6.34
CA HIS A 321 -2.90 -24.82 7.78
C HIS A 321 -2.88 -26.31 8.12
N ASP A 322 -3.75 -27.11 7.49
CA ASP A 322 -3.80 -28.56 7.68
C ASP A 322 -2.52 -29.25 7.18
N VAL A 323 -2.08 -28.91 5.96
CA VAL A 323 -0.83 -29.46 5.38
C VAL A 323 0.38 -29.06 6.21
N ILE A 324 0.49 -27.81 6.65
CA ILE A 324 1.62 -27.36 7.49
C ILE A 324 1.61 -28.06 8.86
N GLY A 325 0.42 -28.28 9.43
CA GLY A 325 0.27 -28.96 10.73
C GLY A 325 0.68 -30.42 10.71
N ASN A 326 0.46 -31.10 9.58
CA ASN A 326 0.77 -32.51 9.39
C ASN A 326 2.05 -32.74 8.56
N LEU A 327 2.85 -31.70 8.34
CA LEU A 327 4.05 -31.77 7.52
C LEU A 327 5.09 -32.69 8.18
N ASP A 328 5.54 -33.69 7.43
CA ASP A 328 6.56 -34.66 7.81
C ASP A 328 7.81 -34.47 6.95
N LEU A 329 8.93 -34.18 7.61
CA LEU A 329 10.20 -33.81 6.96
C LEU A 329 10.92 -34.98 6.28
N GLU A 330 10.52 -36.22 6.52
CA GLU A 330 11.09 -37.41 5.85
C GLU A 330 10.29 -37.83 4.62
N GLN A 331 9.02 -37.42 4.55
CA GLN A 331 8.13 -37.74 3.44
C GLN A 331 8.42 -36.90 2.20
N GLY A 332 7.94 -37.37 1.05
CA GLY A 332 8.11 -36.70 -0.24
C GLY A 332 7.27 -35.42 -0.39
N VAL A 333 7.47 -34.74 -1.52
CA VAL A 333 6.77 -33.50 -1.88
C VAL A 333 5.25 -33.65 -2.03
N ASP A 334 4.77 -34.88 -2.23
CA ASP A 334 3.36 -35.16 -2.51
C ASP A 334 2.40 -34.70 -1.39
N GLN A 335 2.89 -34.62 -0.15
CA GLN A 335 2.13 -34.09 0.98
C GLN A 335 1.70 -32.62 0.79
N LEU A 336 2.39 -31.86 -0.07
CA LEU A 336 2.07 -30.47 -0.38
C LEU A 336 0.96 -30.34 -1.44
N ASN A 337 0.65 -31.42 -2.16
CA ASN A 337 -0.29 -31.42 -3.29
C ASN A 337 -1.69 -30.91 -2.93
N PRO A 338 -2.32 -31.29 -1.79
CA PRO A 338 -3.65 -30.81 -1.45
C PRO A 338 -3.72 -29.27 -1.38
N ALA A 339 -2.72 -28.65 -0.74
CA ALA A 339 -2.65 -27.20 -0.61
C ALA A 339 -2.26 -26.53 -1.92
N ASN A 340 -1.36 -27.12 -2.71
CA ASN A 340 -1.04 -26.62 -4.05
C ASN A 340 -2.25 -26.63 -4.99
N GLN A 341 -3.01 -27.73 -5.02
CA GLN A 341 -4.26 -27.84 -5.80
C GLN A 341 -5.29 -26.83 -5.32
N ALA A 342 -5.50 -26.70 -4.00
CA ALA A 342 -6.41 -25.71 -3.44
C ALA A 342 -5.99 -24.27 -3.77
N PHE A 343 -4.69 -23.98 -3.84
CA PHE A 343 -4.18 -22.67 -4.25
C PHE A 343 -4.60 -22.34 -5.68
N ASP A 344 -4.33 -23.27 -6.59
CA ASP A 344 -4.55 -23.10 -8.03
C ASP A 344 -6.04 -23.09 -8.38
N GLU A 345 -6.83 -24.07 -7.91
CA GLU A 345 -8.26 -24.20 -8.22
C GLU A 345 -9.13 -23.05 -7.68
N ASN A 346 -8.76 -22.50 -6.52
CA ASN A 346 -9.51 -21.40 -5.91
C ASN A 346 -8.99 -20.02 -6.33
N SER A 347 -8.03 -19.93 -7.25
CA SER A 347 -7.54 -18.67 -7.81
C SER A 347 -8.19 -18.35 -9.16
N GLU A 348 -8.52 -17.08 -9.42
CA GLU A 348 -9.04 -16.64 -10.73
C GLU A 348 -7.96 -15.98 -11.60
N VAL A 349 -6.76 -15.82 -11.05
CA VAL A 349 -5.60 -15.17 -11.68
C VAL A 349 -4.43 -16.15 -11.64
N SER A 350 -3.51 -16.10 -12.60
CA SER A 350 -2.30 -16.94 -12.61
C SER A 350 -1.03 -16.12 -12.42
N GLY A 351 0.05 -16.79 -11.95
CA GLY A 351 1.38 -16.22 -11.77
C GLY A 351 1.64 -15.63 -10.37
N PHE A 352 2.84 -15.08 -10.15
CA PHE A 352 3.29 -14.58 -8.85
C PHE A 352 2.31 -13.61 -8.18
N ASN A 353 2.19 -13.70 -6.85
CA ASN A 353 1.33 -12.84 -6.04
C ASN A 353 -0.17 -12.92 -6.39
N THR A 354 -0.65 -14.13 -6.66
CA THR A 354 -1.98 -14.41 -7.21
C THR A 354 -3.14 -13.75 -6.45
N TYR A 355 -3.31 -14.08 -5.17
CA TYR A 355 -4.45 -13.63 -4.37
C TYR A 355 -4.37 -12.13 -4.05
N THR A 356 -3.17 -11.59 -3.83
CA THR A 356 -2.98 -10.15 -3.61
C THR A 356 -3.24 -9.35 -4.89
N LYS A 357 -2.88 -9.84 -6.07
CA LYS A 357 -3.23 -9.24 -7.37
C LYS A 357 -4.74 -9.27 -7.62
N GLU A 358 -5.37 -10.41 -7.38
CA GLU A 358 -6.81 -10.57 -7.57
C GLU A 358 -7.60 -9.58 -6.70
N LEU A 359 -7.25 -9.47 -5.41
CA LEU A 359 -7.86 -8.49 -4.52
C LEU A 359 -7.60 -7.04 -4.96
N LYS A 360 -6.38 -6.71 -5.42
CA LYS A 360 -6.08 -5.39 -5.98
C LYS A 360 -6.99 -5.07 -7.18
N LYS A 361 -7.19 -6.04 -8.09
CA LYS A 361 -8.09 -5.89 -9.24
C LYS A 361 -9.52 -5.60 -8.78
N ILE A 362 -10.05 -6.35 -7.82
CA ILE A 362 -11.37 -6.10 -7.22
C ILE A 362 -11.45 -4.66 -6.67
N ILE A 363 -10.43 -4.22 -5.91
CA ILE A 363 -10.37 -2.87 -5.35
C ILE A 363 -10.36 -1.79 -6.44
N ASP A 364 -9.54 -1.96 -7.47
CA ASP A 364 -9.36 -0.94 -8.51
C ASP A 364 -10.56 -0.85 -9.47
N GLU A 365 -11.25 -1.97 -9.74
CA GLU A 365 -12.53 -1.98 -10.46
C GLU A 365 -13.56 -1.08 -9.77
N ASN A 366 -13.62 -1.06 -8.43
CA ASN A 366 -14.57 -0.20 -7.71
C ASN A 366 -14.16 1.28 -7.67
N LYS A 367 -12.86 1.59 -7.63
CA LYS A 367 -12.37 2.99 -7.71
C LYS A 367 -12.72 3.66 -9.04
N SER A 368 -12.95 2.87 -10.09
CA SER A 368 -13.32 3.37 -11.42
C SER A 368 -14.80 3.79 -11.53
N LYS A 369 -15.67 3.39 -10.59
CA LYS A 369 -17.04 3.91 -10.48
C LYS A 369 -16.99 5.29 -9.79
N PRO A 370 -17.59 6.36 -10.36
CA PRO A 370 -17.57 7.69 -9.74
C PRO A 370 -18.25 7.66 -8.37
N ASP A 371 -17.47 7.90 -7.32
CA ASP A 371 -17.88 7.95 -5.92
C ASP A 371 -18.88 9.10 -5.68
N PRO A 372 -20.16 8.82 -5.36
CA PRO A 372 -21.18 9.84 -5.15
C PRO A 372 -20.96 10.65 -3.85
N THR A 373 -20.05 10.23 -2.97
CA THR A 373 -19.76 10.92 -1.70
C THR A 373 -18.66 11.98 -1.84
N ARG A 374 -17.92 12.01 -2.95
CA ARG A 374 -16.87 13.02 -3.15
C ARG A 374 -17.47 14.34 -3.63
N PRO A 375 -17.23 15.46 -2.94
CA PRO A 375 -17.69 16.76 -3.38
C PRO A 375 -17.10 17.09 -4.76
N ARG A 376 -17.98 17.43 -5.69
CA ARG A 376 -17.67 17.76 -7.09
C ARG A 376 -18.51 18.96 -7.50
N SER A 377 -17.98 19.75 -8.41
CA SER A 377 -18.72 20.82 -9.08
C SER A 377 -18.39 20.79 -10.57
N THR A 378 -19.27 21.39 -11.36
CA THR A 378 -19.07 21.55 -12.80
C THR A 378 -19.00 23.01 -13.19
N TYR A 379 -18.24 23.32 -14.22
CA TYR A 379 -18.23 24.65 -14.85
C TYR A 379 -18.06 24.52 -16.35
N VAL A 380 -18.46 25.54 -17.09
CA VAL A 380 -18.19 25.63 -18.53
C VAL A 380 -17.01 26.56 -18.73
N ARG A 381 -15.95 26.06 -19.39
CA ARG A 381 -14.88 26.90 -19.90
C ARG A 381 -15.27 27.39 -21.29
N TRP A 382 -15.74 28.63 -21.35
CA TRP A 382 -16.14 29.25 -22.61
C TRP A 382 -14.91 29.68 -23.41
N GLY A 383 -14.89 29.37 -24.69
CA GLY A 383 -13.80 29.68 -25.60
C GLY A 383 -12.72 28.61 -25.70
N LYS A 384 -12.75 27.52 -24.93
CA LYS A 384 -11.71 26.47 -24.98
C LYS A 384 -12.27 25.06 -25.18
N ARG A 385 -11.45 24.19 -25.76
CA ARG A 385 -11.71 22.75 -25.96
C ARG A 385 -11.11 21.84 -24.88
N SER A 386 -10.50 22.42 -23.85
CA SER A 386 -9.86 21.70 -22.75
C SER A 386 -10.08 22.40 -21.41
N CYS A 387 -9.99 21.66 -20.30
CA CYS A 387 -10.13 22.24 -18.95
C CYS A 387 -8.89 23.03 -18.52
N GLY A 388 -9.10 23.93 -17.56
CA GLY A 388 -8.09 24.91 -17.13
C GLY A 388 -6.91 24.34 -16.35
N THR A 389 -7.15 23.33 -15.52
CA THR A 389 -6.13 22.67 -14.72
C THR A 389 -5.99 21.20 -15.11
N LYS A 390 -4.80 20.62 -14.89
CA LYS A 390 -4.60 19.16 -15.02
C LYS A 390 -5.43 18.35 -14.03
N SER A 391 -5.94 18.98 -12.98
CA SER A 391 -6.79 18.34 -11.97
C SER A 391 -8.27 18.29 -12.35
N SER A 392 -8.69 19.01 -13.40
CA SER A 392 -10.08 19.09 -13.85
C SER A 392 -10.30 18.21 -15.08
N ASN A 393 -11.41 17.46 -15.10
CA ASN A 393 -11.72 16.50 -16.17
C ASN A 393 -12.74 17.07 -17.16
N ALA A 394 -12.54 16.87 -18.46
CA ALA A 394 -13.52 17.25 -19.47
C ALA A 394 -14.66 16.22 -19.52
N LEU A 395 -15.90 16.69 -19.30
CA LEU A 395 -17.11 15.90 -19.41
C LEU A 395 -17.74 16.00 -20.80
N LEU A 396 -17.62 17.17 -21.43
CA LEU A 396 -18.20 17.49 -22.73
C LEU A 396 -17.29 18.48 -23.45
N VAL A 397 -16.91 18.20 -24.69
CA VAL A 397 -16.29 19.17 -25.60
C VAL A 397 -17.30 19.52 -26.67
N GLY A 398 -17.39 20.81 -27.01
CA GLY A 398 -18.49 21.28 -27.83
C GLY A 398 -18.35 22.70 -28.34
N PHE A 399 -19.48 23.23 -28.78
CA PHE A 399 -19.59 24.55 -29.37
C PHE A 399 -20.55 25.42 -28.56
N MET A 400 -20.11 26.64 -28.27
CA MET A 400 -20.93 27.64 -27.63
C MET A 400 -22.11 27.96 -28.54
N SER A 401 -23.31 27.91 -27.99
CA SER A 401 -24.55 28.10 -28.74
C SER A 401 -25.48 29.01 -27.96
N ALA A 402 -26.31 29.77 -28.66
CA ALA A 402 -27.33 30.60 -28.05
C ALA A 402 -28.56 30.72 -28.96
N SER A 403 -29.63 31.27 -28.41
CA SER A 403 -30.82 31.61 -29.17
C SER A 403 -30.52 32.65 -30.26
N VAL A 404 -30.97 32.38 -31.48
CA VAL A 404 -30.91 33.30 -32.62
C VAL A 404 -31.89 34.45 -32.40
N GLU A 405 -31.52 35.67 -32.79
CA GLU A 405 -32.34 36.87 -32.56
C GLU A 405 -33.57 36.91 -33.51
N ARG A 406 -34.71 36.37 -33.04
CA ARG A 406 -36.00 36.42 -33.75
C ARG A 406 -37.19 36.56 -32.80
N GLY A 407 -37.80 37.74 -32.75
CA GLY A 407 -39.02 38.00 -31.96
C GLY A 407 -38.81 37.98 -30.44
N ASN A 408 -39.92 37.84 -29.70
CA ASN A 408 -39.94 37.74 -28.24
C ASN A 408 -40.14 36.27 -27.81
N GLY A 409 -39.35 35.81 -26.85
CA GLY A 409 -39.41 34.44 -26.33
C GLY A 409 -38.29 33.55 -26.88
N ALA A 410 -37.27 33.33 -26.05
CA ALA A 410 -36.20 32.35 -26.18
C ALA A 410 -35.37 32.36 -24.87
N GLY A 411 -34.47 31.39 -24.69
CA GLY A 411 -33.54 31.39 -23.54
C GLY A 411 -32.49 32.49 -23.64
N ILE A 412 -32.12 33.08 -22.49
CA ILE A 412 -31.09 34.14 -22.39
C ILE A 412 -29.66 33.60 -22.19
N ASN A 413 -29.53 32.30 -21.92
CA ASN A 413 -28.27 31.66 -21.56
C ASN A 413 -27.52 31.12 -22.79
N TYR A 414 -26.21 31.01 -22.65
CA TYR A 414 -25.37 30.22 -23.53
C TYR A 414 -25.46 28.74 -23.15
N LEU A 415 -25.38 27.88 -24.15
CA LEU A 415 -25.34 26.43 -24.00
C LEU A 415 -24.05 25.91 -24.60
N CYS A 416 -23.43 24.95 -23.92
CA CYS A 416 -22.33 24.18 -24.49
C CYS A 416 -22.92 22.91 -25.10
N LEU A 417 -23.09 22.91 -26.44
CA LEU A 417 -23.65 21.76 -27.14
C LEU A 417 -22.52 20.81 -27.58
N PRO A 418 -22.69 19.48 -27.47
CA PRO A 418 -21.71 18.53 -28.00
C PRO A 418 -21.45 18.78 -29.49
N GLU A 419 -20.28 18.38 -29.96
CA GLU A 419 -19.93 18.47 -31.38
C GLU A 419 -20.93 17.78 -32.30
N ASN A 420 -21.53 16.68 -31.81
CA ASN A 420 -22.56 15.91 -32.51
C ASN A 420 -23.86 15.92 -31.68
N PRO A 421 -24.73 16.93 -31.81
CA PRO A 421 -25.97 17.01 -31.05
C PRO A 421 -27.03 16.03 -31.58
N GLU A 422 -27.61 15.23 -30.68
CA GLU A 422 -28.74 14.37 -31.02
C GLU A 422 -30.04 15.18 -31.12
N THR A 423 -30.89 14.81 -32.09
CA THR A 423 -32.25 15.37 -32.21
C THR A 423 -33.30 14.27 -32.20
N LYS A 424 -34.45 14.54 -31.59
CA LYS A 424 -35.60 13.61 -31.59
C LYS A 424 -36.68 14.13 -32.51
N LYS A 425 -37.25 13.24 -33.34
CA LYS A 425 -38.37 13.57 -34.22
C LYS A 425 -39.61 13.91 -33.37
N MET A 426 -40.25 15.02 -33.68
CA MET A 426 -41.51 15.40 -33.04
C MET A 426 -42.69 14.69 -33.74
N HIS A 427 -43.80 14.55 -33.01
CA HIS A 427 -45.03 13.99 -33.56
C HIS A 427 -45.47 14.78 -34.81
N PRO A 428 -45.97 14.11 -35.88
CA PRO A 428 -46.29 14.78 -37.15
C PRO A 428 -47.25 15.97 -37.03
N SER A 429 -48.19 15.91 -36.08
CA SER A 429 -49.13 17.03 -35.81
C SER A 429 -48.45 18.31 -35.31
N ALA A 430 -47.23 18.22 -34.78
CA ALA A 430 -46.46 19.37 -34.31
C ALA A 430 -45.69 20.08 -35.43
N LEU A 431 -45.60 19.52 -36.64
CA LEU A 431 -44.81 20.08 -37.74
C LEU A 431 -45.31 21.45 -38.23
N GLN A 432 -46.59 21.77 -38.02
CA GLN A 432 -47.19 23.06 -38.39
C GLN A 432 -46.72 24.23 -37.50
N THR A 433 -45.97 23.97 -36.43
CA THR A 433 -45.52 24.98 -35.46
C THR A 433 -44.08 25.45 -35.66
N ASN A 434 -43.37 24.97 -36.70
CA ASN A 434 -41.95 25.28 -36.91
C ASN A 434 -41.64 26.80 -36.99
N SER A 435 -42.57 27.61 -37.51
CA SER A 435 -42.44 29.06 -37.58
C SER A 435 -42.55 29.79 -36.23
N MET A 436 -43.04 29.12 -35.18
CA MET A 436 -43.24 29.67 -33.83
C MET A 436 -42.15 29.22 -32.83
N ARG A 437 -41.14 28.46 -33.27
CA ARG A 437 -40.10 27.90 -32.39
C ARG A 437 -38.86 28.79 -32.38
N SER A 438 -38.25 28.93 -31.20
CA SER A 438 -36.92 29.52 -31.06
C SER A 438 -35.86 28.64 -31.71
N ILE A 439 -34.90 29.25 -32.37
CA ILE A 439 -33.76 28.56 -33.01
C ILE A 439 -32.55 28.75 -32.12
N ILE A 440 -31.84 27.66 -31.83
CA ILE A 440 -30.51 27.70 -31.22
C ILE A 440 -29.49 27.49 -32.33
N ALA A 441 -28.46 28.34 -32.37
CA ALA A 441 -27.35 28.21 -33.30
C ALA A 441 -26.03 28.44 -32.56
N GLY A 442 -24.93 28.05 -33.21
CA GLY A 442 -23.59 28.35 -32.70
C GLY A 442 -23.38 29.85 -32.52
N ALA A 443 -22.58 30.22 -31.52
CA ALA A 443 -22.14 31.57 -31.29
C ALA A 443 -20.76 31.80 -31.90
N ARG A 444 -20.52 32.99 -32.43
CA ARG A 444 -19.25 33.37 -33.04
C ARG A 444 -18.65 34.60 -32.39
N TYR A 445 -17.33 34.75 -32.46
CA TYR A 445 -16.66 35.96 -32.02
C TYR A 445 -16.99 37.14 -32.94
N SER A 446 -17.05 38.34 -32.36
CA SER A 446 -17.23 39.58 -33.12
C SER A 446 -16.12 39.77 -34.16
N ASN A 447 -16.45 40.40 -35.29
CA ASN A 447 -15.47 40.77 -36.31
C ASN A 447 -14.53 41.90 -35.85
N PHE A 448 -14.87 42.53 -34.72
CA PHE A 448 -14.11 43.62 -34.09
C PHE A 448 -13.63 43.21 -32.69
N SER A 449 -13.50 41.90 -32.43
CA SER A 449 -13.18 41.40 -31.09
C SER A 449 -11.70 41.54 -30.77
N VAL A 450 -11.40 41.87 -29.51
CA VAL A 450 -10.03 41.96 -28.94
C VAL A 450 -9.52 40.62 -28.40
N PHE A 451 -10.14 39.50 -28.78
CA PHE A 451 -9.67 38.16 -28.41
C PHE A 451 -8.42 37.82 -29.23
N HIS A 452 -7.28 38.36 -28.83
CA HIS A 452 -5.99 38.05 -29.43
C HIS A 452 -5.35 36.91 -28.64
N GLY A 453 -5.78 35.68 -28.90
CA GLY A 453 -4.93 34.52 -28.56
C GLY A 453 -3.60 34.67 -29.28
N GLU A 454 -2.49 34.23 -28.68
CA GLU A 454 -1.14 34.36 -29.25
C GLU A 454 -1.11 33.98 -30.75
N GLY A 455 -1.11 34.99 -31.64
CA GLY A 455 -1.09 34.82 -33.09
C GLY A 455 -2.36 34.25 -33.77
N LYS A 456 -3.50 34.08 -33.07
CA LYS A 456 -4.73 33.50 -33.65
C LYS A 456 -5.78 34.56 -33.98
N LYS A 457 -6.17 34.64 -35.27
CA LYS A 457 -7.34 35.40 -35.73
C LYS A 457 -8.63 34.61 -35.48
N VAL A 458 -9.41 35.03 -34.50
CA VAL A 458 -10.71 34.42 -34.13
C VAL A 458 -11.91 35.22 -34.64
N GLU A 459 -11.69 36.36 -35.28
CA GLU A 459 -12.72 37.27 -35.75
C GLU A 459 -13.69 36.58 -36.71
N GLY A 460 -14.98 36.61 -36.37
CA GLY A 460 -16.03 35.98 -37.17
C GLY A 460 -16.10 34.45 -37.08
N LYS A 461 -15.15 33.80 -36.37
CA LYS A 461 -15.13 32.34 -36.18
C LYS A 461 -16.01 31.88 -35.02
N GLY A 462 -16.37 30.60 -35.03
CA GLY A 462 -17.21 29.99 -34.02
C GLY A 462 -16.49 29.84 -32.67
N ALA A 463 -17.22 30.00 -31.58
CA ALA A 463 -16.69 29.89 -30.22
C ALA A 463 -16.85 28.46 -29.68
N SER A 464 -15.74 27.87 -29.23
CA SER A 464 -15.74 26.53 -28.60
C SER A 464 -16.16 26.62 -27.13
N CYS A 465 -16.48 25.47 -26.53
CA CYS A 465 -16.71 25.36 -25.09
C CYS A 465 -16.35 23.96 -24.60
N THR A 466 -16.08 23.83 -23.30
CA THR A 466 -15.91 22.55 -22.62
C THR A 466 -16.60 22.58 -21.28
N VAL A 467 -17.36 21.54 -20.95
CA VAL A 467 -17.88 21.32 -19.58
C VAL A 467 -16.82 20.54 -18.80
N CYS A 468 -16.40 21.10 -17.68
CA CYS A 468 -15.34 20.59 -16.82
C CYS A 468 -15.89 20.20 -15.46
N GLU A 469 -15.35 19.12 -14.90
CA GLU A 469 -15.57 18.68 -13.53
C GLU A 469 -14.36 19.03 -12.66
N THR A 470 -14.59 19.54 -11.44
CA THR A 470 -13.56 19.80 -10.43
C THR A 470 -13.61 18.75 -9.31
N PRO A 471 -12.70 17.75 -9.32
CA PRO A 471 -12.65 16.73 -8.27
C PRO A 471 -12.27 17.35 -6.92
N MET A 472 -12.96 16.93 -5.86
CA MET A 472 -12.71 17.34 -4.47
C MET A 472 -12.95 18.84 -4.17
N ARG A 473 -13.50 19.61 -5.12
CA ARG A 473 -13.81 21.03 -4.99
C ARG A 473 -15.29 21.26 -5.27
N PRO A 474 -16.16 21.32 -4.24
CA PRO A 474 -17.62 21.38 -4.40
C PRO A 474 -18.14 22.72 -4.93
N THR A 475 -17.32 23.76 -5.00
CA THR A 475 -17.78 25.09 -5.41
C THR A 475 -16.96 25.61 -6.58
N VAL A 476 -17.64 26.12 -7.61
CA VAL A 476 -17.01 26.95 -8.66
C VAL A 476 -17.71 28.31 -8.72
N ARG A 477 -16.94 29.38 -8.85
CA ARG A 477 -17.44 30.75 -9.02
C ARG A 477 -16.67 31.53 -10.05
N VAL A 478 -17.40 32.39 -10.77
CA VAL A 478 -16.84 33.42 -11.63
C VAL A 478 -16.72 34.71 -10.81
N PHE A 479 -15.51 35.25 -10.73
CA PHE A 479 -15.22 36.54 -10.13
C PHE A 479 -15.00 37.57 -11.25
N PRO A 480 -15.91 38.55 -11.43
CA PRO A 480 -15.76 39.60 -12.43
C PRO A 480 -14.78 40.69 -11.96
N ALA A 481 -14.19 41.41 -12.91
CA ALA A 481 -13.26 42.53 -12.70
C ALA A 481 -12.00 42.16 -11.90
N VAL A 482 -11.57 40.89 -11.96
CA VAL A 482 -10.31 40.40 -11.39
C VAL A 482 -9.57 39.53 -12.41
N SER A 483 -8.23 39.53 -12.35
CA SER A 483 -7.36 38.71 -13.20
C SER A 483 -6.71 37.53 -12.47
N ALA A 484 -7.13 37.27 -11.23
CA ALA A 484 -6.66 36.16 -10.42
C ALA A 484 -7.70 35.80 -9.35
N CYS A 485 -7.68 34.55 -8.89
CA CYS A 485 -8.56 34.07 -7.84
C CYS A 485 -8.21 34.64 -6.46
N PRO A 486 -9.19 35.00 -5.63
CA PRO A 486 -8.93 35.54 -4.29
C PRO A 486 -8.57 34.43 -3.29
N GLY A 487 -7.63 34.73 -2.37
CA GLY A 487 -7.32 33.86 -1.23
C GLY A 487 -6.77 32.49 -1.62
N ASP A 488 -7.37 31.44 -1.09
CA ASP A 488 -7.00 30.03 -1.27
C ASP A 488 -7.79 29.32 -2.39
N TRP A 489 -8.51 30.08 -3.22
CA TRP A 489 -9.24 29.51 -4.36
C TRP A 489 -8.29 29.06 -5.47
N VAL A 490 -8.57 27.90 -6.07
CA VAL A 490 -7.81 27.37 -7.20
C VAL A 490 -8.26 28.04 -8.48
N GLN A 491 -7.33 28.59 -9.24
CA GLN A 491 -7.62 29.18 -10.55
C GLN A 491 -7.86 28.10 -11.59
N GLU A 492 -9.08 28.06 -12.12
CA GLU A 492 -9.41 27.21 -13.27
C GLU A 492 -8.99 27.91 -14.56
N TYR A 493 -9.48 29.12 -14.83
CA TYR A 493 -9.01 29.94 -15.95
C TYR A 493 -9.30 31.43 -15.72
N VAL A 494 -8.66 32.27 -16.53
CA VAL A 494 -8.89 33.72 -16.56
C VAL A 494 -9.30 34.13 -17.97
N GLY A 495 -9.96 35.28 -18.06
CA GLY A 495 -10.56 35.70 -19.32
C GLY A 495 -11.19 37.08 -19.24
N PHE A 496 -12.11 37.33 -20.16
CA PHE A 496 -12.89 38.56 -20.22
C PHE A 496 -14.37 38.28 -20.09
N ILE A 497 -15.07 39.12 -19.32
CA ILE A 497 -16.53 39.11 -19.29
C ILE A 497 -17.02 39.50 -20.68
N ALA A 498 -17.79 38.62 -21.30
CA ALA A 498 -18.33 38.81 -22.63
C ALA A 498 -19.82 38.52 -22.67
N SER A 499 -20.51 39.18 -23.60
CA SER A 499 -21.94 39.03 -23.82
C SER A 499 -22.28 39.35 -25.29
N GLN A 500 -23.58 39.41 -25.60
CA GLN A 500 -24.06 39.75 -26.94
C GLN A 500 -23.76 41.23 -27.30
N LYS A 501 -23.57 41.51 -28.59
CA LYS A 501 -23.33 42.86 -29.11
C LYS A 501 -24.41 43.89 -28.73
N PHE A 502 -23.99 45.15 -28.63
CA PHE A 502 -24.88 46.30 -28.41
C PHE A 502 -25.98 46.36 -29.49
N LYS A 503 -27.24 46.59 -29.07
CA LYS A 503 -28.49 46.53 -29.87
C LYS A 503 -29.04 45.14 -30.21
N ALA A 504 -28.52 44.07 -29.63
CA ALA A 504 -29.15 42.75 -29.68
C ALA A 504 -30.00 42.47 -28.44
N ASN A 505 -30.70 41.33 -28.43
CA ASN A 505 -31.47 40.86 -27.28
C ASN A 505 -30.57 40.64 -26.05
N ARG A 506 -31.11 40.88 -24.86
CA ARG A 506 -30.42 40.66 -23.59
C ARG A 506 -30.10 39.17 -23.41
N VAL A 507 -28.84 38.88 -23.12
CA VAL A 507 -28.34 37.55 -22.77
C VAL A 507 -27.55 37.62 -21.45
N GLU A 508 -27.20 36.46 -20.89
CA GLU A 508 -26.30 36.39 -19.76
C GLU A 508 -24.88 36.88 -20.12
N ALA A 509 -24.11 37.27 -19.10
CA ALA A 509 -22.69 37.57 -19.26
C ALA A 509 -21.87 36.37 -18.77
N VAL A 510 -20.88 35.95 -19.55
CA VAL A 510 -20.03 34.79 -19.25
C VAL A 510 -18.56 35.19 -19.28
N CYS A 511 -17.73 34.43 -18.57
CA CYS A 511 -16.27 34.58 -18.62
C CYS A 511 -15.72 33.76 -19.79
N VAL A 512 -15.25 34.42 -20.85
CA VAL A 512 -14.63 33.76 -22.01
C VAL A 512 -13.12 33.80 -21.84
N ASP A 513 -12.47 32.66 -22.04
CA ASP A 513 -11.02 32.50 -21.91
C ASP A 513 -10.26 33.57 -22.71
N GLU A 514 -9.15 34.06 -22.15
CA GLU A 514 -8.33 35.10 -22.79
C GLU A 514 -7.61 34.61 -24.06
N ASP A 515 -7.35 33.30 -24.17
CA ASP A 515 -6.83 32.64 -25.38
C ASP A 515 -7.88 31.68 -25.97
N PRO A 516 -8.92 32.16 -26.66
CA PRO A 516 -9.95 31.27 -27.15
C PRO A 516 -9.50 30.41 -28.35
N ASP A 517 -9.93 29.16 -28.36
CA ASP A 517 -10.02 28.30 -29.53
C ASP A 517 -11.20 28.75 -30.43
N SER A 518 -11.04 28.51 -31.73
CA SER A 518 -12.04 28.84 -32.74
C SER A 518 -12.16 27.76 -33.81
N TYR A 519 -13.29 27.73 -34.50
CA TYR A 519 -13.56 26.80 -35.61
C TYR A 519 -14.24 27.53 -36.77
N ASP A 520 -14.20 26.94 -37.96
CA ASP A 520 -14.86 27.49 -39.14
C ASP A 520 -16.38 27.44 -38.96
N PHE A 521 -17.01 28.61 -38.98
CA PHE A 521 -18.38 28.79 -38.55
C PHE A 521 -19.35 28.64 -39.74
N GLU A 522 -20.14 27.57 -39.73
CA GLU A 522 -21.28 27.44 -40.63
C GLU A 522 -22.45 28.24 -40.05
N GLY A 523 -22.79 29.35 -40.72
CA GLY A 523 -23.79 30.30 -40.24
C GLY A 523 -25.18 29.69 -40.03
N ALA A 524 -26.05 30.40 -39.30
CA ALA A 524 -27.39 29.92 -38.93
C ALA A 524 -28.37 29.76 -40.13
N GLY A 525 -27.95 30.09 -41.35
CA GLY A 525 -28.76 30.14 -42.56
C GLY A 525 -29.11 31.57 -43.00
N THR A 526 -29.70 31.71 -44.19
CA THR A 526 -30.00 33.01 -44.80
C THR A 526 -31.07 33.79 -44.01
N GLY A 527 -30.78 35.05 -43.67
CA GLY A 527 -31.72 35.97 -43.01
C GLY A 527 -31.82 35.85 -41.49
N LEU A 528 -30.99 35.03 -40.85
CA LEU A 528 -30.95 34.90 -39.38
C LEU A 528 -29.78 35.68 -38.77
N LYS A 529 -30.03 36.36 -37.65
CA LYS A 529 -29.00 37.08 -36.88
C LYS A 529 -28.37 36.14 -35.85
N GLU A 530 -27.16 35.69 -36.17
CA GLU A 530 -26.37 34.78 -35.35
C GLU A 530 -25.97 35.40 -33.99
N PRO A 531 -25.80 34.58 -32.95
CA PRO A 531 -25.21 35.03 -31.70
C PRO A 531 -23.75 35.47 -31.87
N VAL A 532 -23.43 36.70 -31.46
CA VAL A 532 -22.10 37.28 -31.52
C VAL A 532 -21.60 37.56 -30.10
N ILE A 533 -20.53 36.89 -29.68
CA ILE A 533 -19.88 37.12 -28.39
C ILE A 533 -18.84 38.23 -28.51
N ILE A 534 -18.92 39.23 -27.63
CA ILE A 534 -17.99 40.36 -27.57
C ILE A 534 -17.67 40.72 -26.10
N PRO A 535 -16.40 41.03 -25.77
CA PRO A 535 -16.05 41.52 -24.45
C PRO A 535 -16.83 42.77 -24.05
N MET A 536 -17.26 42.82 -22.78
CA MET A 536 -17.92 43.97 -22.20
C MET A 536 -16.88 45.02 -21.79
N ARG A 537 -17.24 46.29 -21.98
CA ARG A 537 -16.44 47.46 -21.56
C ARG A 537 -17.00 48.11 -20.31
N LYS A 538 -16.13 48.76 -19.53
CA LYS A 538 -16.53 49.59 -18.39
C LYS A 538 -17.21 50.87 -18.88
N GLY A 539 -18.31 51.28 -18.23
CA GLY A 539 -18.96 52.57 -18.50
C GLY A 539 -18.17 53.74 -17.91
N GLY A 540 -18.18 54.89 -18.60
CA GLY A 540 -17.52 56.13 -18.14
C GLY A 540 -16.06 56.31 -18.57
N ASP A 541 -15.52 55.40 -19.39
CA ASP A 541 -14.22 55.53 -20.02
C ASP A 541 -14.41 55.49 -21.54
N GLU A 542 -14.38 56.66 -22.19
CA GLU A 542 -14.54 56.81 -23.64
C GLU A 542 -13.23 56.63 -24.41
N SER A 543 -12.11 56.46 -23.68
CA SER A 543 -10.75 56.47 -24.23
C SER A 543 -9.96 55.16 -24.08
N ALA A 544 -10.55 54.09 -23.53
CA ALA A 544 -9.82 52.85 -23.30
C ALA A 544 -10.44 51.66 -24.04
N ASP A 545 -9.62 51.04 -24.91
CA ASP A 545 -9.75 49.67 -25.41
C ASP A 545 -9.66 48.65 -24.25
N SER A 546 -10.56 48.77 -23.26
CA SER A 546 -10.51 48.01 -22.01
C SER A 546 -11.68 47.02 -21.92
N ALA A 547 -11.34 45.74 -21.90
CA ALA A 547 -12.27 44.66 -21.59
C ALA A 547 -12.28 44.40 -20.07
N ILE A 548 -13.45 44.03 -19.53
CA ILE A 548 -13.57 43.69 -18.10
C ILE A 548 -13.00 42.26 -17.88
N PRO A 549 -11.93 42.08 -17.09
CA PRO A 549 -11.38 40.75 -16.84
C PRO A 549 -12.28 39.91 -15.94
N CYS A 550 -12.05 38.60 -15.91
CA CYS A 550 -12.67 37.67 -14.99
C CYS A 550 -11.76 36.49 -14.65
N ALA A 551 -11.98 35.90 -13.48
CA ALA A 551 -11.35 34.66 -13.05
C ALA A 551 -12.43 33.64 -12.69
N VAL A 552 -12.30 32.42 -13.20
CA VAL A 552 -13.12 31.28 -12.79
C VAL A 552 -12.31 30.43 -11.82
N CYS A 553 -12.87 30.24 -10.63
CA CYS A 553 -12.15 29.69 -9.50
C CYS A 553 -12.94 28.57 -8.84
N SER A 554 -12.25 27.56 -8.31
CA SER A 554 -12.85 26.44 -7.62
C SER A 554 -12.32 26.30 -6.18
N LYS A 555 -13.16 25.75 -5.29
CA LYS A 555 -12.85 25.50 -3.88
C LYS A 555 -13.51 24.23 -3.38
#